data_AF-A0A8J4D773-F1
#
_entry.id   AF-A0A8J4D773-F1
#
_cell.length_a   1.000
_cell.length_b   1.000
_cell.length_c   1.000
_cell.angle_alpha   90.00
_cell.angle_beta   90.00
_cell.angle_gamma   90.00
#
_symmetry.space_group_name_H-M   'P 1'
#
loop_
_entity.id
_entity.type
_entity.pdbx_description
1 polymer ?
#
loop_
_entity_poly.entity_id
_entity_poly.type
_entity_poly.pdbx_seq_one_letter_code
_entity_poly.pdbx_strand_id
1 'polypeptide(L)'
;MNLLGAPIRGFAPFKQHKHGSQLHALKHSSAQPPRSSARVVAPPATRSLLIRAAAAVPAAAPIIEAPSPASGNGTNAASQRGGLVQDAPTFQEAIAKLQEYWASVGCAIWLPHNTEVGAGTMNPATFLRVLGPEPWNVAYAEPSIRPDDSRYGDNPNRLQRHTQFQVILKPDPGNAQELYLGSLEALGIDTKVHDVRFVEDNWESPVLGAWGLGWEVWLDGMEVTQFTYFQQAGGRALDAPAVEITYGLERILMALQGVTNFKDIRYSPGVTYGEMFYQNEYEMSRYNLDEADVADQRTRFELYDKEARRLLAKRLPIPAYDHLLKLSHTFNIMDARGAVGVTERADCFATLRGLAREITGLWVSRREELEHPLGTIPAPASPVPGRPAVPSSLDPRAFVLEVGTEELPPDDVVAAANQLRERVPALLSKLRLTYGAVHVEGTPRRLAVVVEGLAAKQASEEAKIRGPPAKQAFSADGSPTKALEGFCRKNGVDVASVTREVDGKGVEYVYAVVRDAGRAAVEVLTDELPALVGGLSFKKSMRWNGHGVSFSRPMRWLLALHGDTVLPFVYGGLKGAVLFEHGTI
;
A
#
# COMPACT_ATOMS: atom_id res chain seq x y z
N MET A 1 0.53 -15.49 -16.33
CA MET A 1 -0.78 -16.11 -16.62
C MET A 1 -1.54 -16.12 -15.31
N ASN A 2 -2.16 -14.97 -15.01
CA ASN A 2 -2.45 -14.48 -13.66
C ASN A 2 -3.41 -15.40 -12.90
N LEU A 3 -3.00 -15.75 -11.68
CA LEU A 3 -3.59 -16.81 -10.84
C LEU A 3 -4.14 -16.29 -9.50
N LEU A 4 -4.42 -14.98 -9.40
CA LEU A 4 -4.99 -14.37 -8.20
C LEU A 4 -6.11 -13.40 -8.57
N GLY A 5 -7.31 -13.94 -8.79
CA GLY A 5 -8.44 -13.17 -9.32
C GLY A 5 -8.23 -12.85 -10.80
N ALA A 6 -9.15 -13.27 -11.67
CA ALA A 6 -9.04 -12.92 -13.07
C ALA A 6 -9.00 -11.38 -13.22
N PRO A 7 -7.96 -10.77 -13.83
CA PRO A 7 -8.17 -9.48 -14.47
C PRO A 7 -9.24 -9.72 -15.53
N ILE A 8 -10.29 -8.90 -15.47
CA ILE A 8 -11.39 -8.92 -16.44
C ILE A 8 -10.77 -8.88 -17.85
N ARG A 9 -10.99 -9.94 -18.64
CA ARG A 9 -10.73 -9.87 -20.08
C ARG A 9 -11.63 -8.78 -20.66
N GLY A 10 -11.02 -7.67 -21.06
CA GLY A 10 -11.63 -6.62 -21.89
C GLY A 10 -12.13 -5.41 -21.12
N PHE A 11 -11.23 -4.45 -20.85
CA PHE A 11 -11.61 -3.05 -20.70
C PHE A 11 -10.56 -2.17 -21.41
N ALA A 12 -10.94 -1.55 -22.52
CA ALA A 12 -10.22 -0.43 -23.10
C ALA A 12 -10.58 0.85 -22.33
N PRO A 13 -9.67 1.83 -22.18
CA PRO A 13 -9.94 3.03 -21.38
C PRO A 13 -11.00 3.91 -22.07
N PHE A 14 -12.11 4.15 -21.36
CA PHE A 14 -13.16 5.07 -21.80
C PHE A 14 -12.65 6.52 -21.77
N LYS A 15 -12.78 7.20 -22.91
CA LYS A 15 -12.54 8.64 -23.08
C LYS A 15 -13.52 9.45 -22.24
N GLN A 16 -13.01 10.46 -21.55
CA GLN A 16 -13.80 11.49 -20.87
C GLN A 16 -14.63 12.29 -21.88
N HIS A 17 -15.96 12.31 -21.70
CA HIS A 17 -16.80 13.36 -22.26
C HIS A 17 -17.16 14.35 -21.15
N LYS A 18 -16.66 15.58 -21.29
CA LYS A 18 -17.19 16.78 -20.63
C LYS A 18 -18.64 16.97 -21.08
N HIS A 19 -19.57 17.24 -20.18
CA HIS A 19 -20.64 18.25 -20.36
C HIS A 19 -21.20 18.66 -18.99
N GLY A 20 -21.51 19.95 -18.85
CA GLY A 20 -21.71 20.63 -17.58
C GLY A 20 -23.17 20.82 -17.15
N SER A 21 -23.27 21.34 -15.93
CA SER A 21 -24.33 22.18 -15.33
C SER A 21 -25.79 21.71 -15.40
N GLN A 22 -26.39 21.47 -14.23
CA GLN A 22 -27.27 22.44 -13.55
C GLN A 22 -27.77 21.85 -12.21
N LEU A 23 -27.48 22.54 -11.11
CA LEU A 23 -28.02 22.28 -9.77
C LEU A 23 -29.36 23.03 -9.64
N HIS A 24 -30.45 22.29 -9.48
CA HIS A 24 -31.72 22.86 -9.00
C HIS A 24 -31.95 22.43 -7.55
N ALA A 25 -31.99 23.42 -6.67
CA ALA A 25 -32.42 23.30 -5.29
C ALA A 25 -33.93 23.05 -5.22
N LEU A 26 -34.37 22.07 -4.43
CA LEU A 26 -35.76 21.91 -4.01
C LEU A 26 -35.88 21.76 -2.49
N LYS A 27 -36.89 22.48 -2.00
CA LYS A 27 -37.14 22.93 -0.63
C LYS A 27 -37.68 21.81 0.28
N HIS A 28 -37.44 22.02 1.58
CA HIS A 28 -38.07 21.34 2.70
C HIS A 28 -39.61 21.28 2.62
N SER A 29 -40.19 20.14 3.03
CA SER A 29 -41.53 20.08 3.61
C SER A 29 -41.53 19.10 4.78
N SER A 30 -41.96 19.62 5.93
CA SER A 30 -42.14 18.94 7.21
C SER A 30 -43.45 18.16 7.25
N ALA A 31 -43.43 16.92 7.72
CA ALA A 31 -44.63 16.23 8.18
C ALA A 31 -44.31 15.38 9.42
N GLN A 32 -44.98 15.70 10.54
CA GLN A 32 -44.99 14.92 11.78
C GLN A 32 -45.77 13.61 11.62
N PRO A 33 -45.37 12.51 12.30
CA PRO A 33 -46.21 11.33 12.40
C PRO A 33 -47.17 11.39 13.61
N PRO A 34 -48.35 10.74 13.53
CA PRO A 34 -49.37 10.79 14.57
C PRO A 34 -49.06 9.84 15.74
N ARG A 35 -49.45 10.25 16.95
CA ARG A 35 -49.50 9.43 18.15
C ARG A 35 -50.73 8.53 18.11
N SER A 36 -50.56 7.21 18.33
CA SER A 36 -51.65 6.35 18.78
C SER A 36 -51.26 5.66 20.09
N SER A 37 -52.20 5.71 21.03
CA SER A 37 -52.13 5.16 22.38
C SER A 37 -52.75 3.76 22.37
N ALA A 38 -51.97 2.75 22.74
CA ALA A 38 -52.49 1.43 23.07
C ALA A 38 -51.81 0.94 24.35
N ARG A 39 -52.63 0.72 25.39
CA ARG A 39 -52.26 0.09 26.66
C ARG A 39 -51.73 -1.32 26.41
N VAL A 40 -50.55 -1.63 26.94
CA VAL A 40 -50.03 -3.00 27.03
C VAL A 40 -50.45 -3.58 28.38
N VAL A 41 -51.22 -4.67 28.36
CA VAL A 41 -51.53 -5.53 29.50
C VAL A 41 -50.48 -6.64 29.55
N ALA A 42 -49.81 -6.82 30.69
CA ALA A 42 -48.80 -7.85 30.91
C ALA A 42 -49.43 -9.19 31.32
N PRO A 43 -48.95 -10.34 30.81
CA PRO A 43 -49.16 -11.65 31.42
C PRO A 43 -47.89 -12.18 32.14
N PRO A 44 -48.04 -13.18 33.02
CA PRO A 44 -47.21 -13.32 34.23
C PRO A 44 -45.92 -14.12 34.02
N ALA A 45 -45.04 -13.95 35.02
CA ALA A 45 -43.72 -14.57 35.13
C ALA A 45 -43.76 -16.10 35.18
N THR A 46 -42.99 -16.75 34.31
CA THR A 46 -42.70 -18.19 34.39
C THR A 46 -41.26 -18.40 34.84
N ARG A 47 -41.10 -19.09 35.96
CA ARG A 47 -39.85 -19.44 36.64
C ARG A 47 -38.84 -20.09 35.69
N SER A 48 -37.60 -19.59 35.71
CA SER A 48 -36.43 -20.26 35.17
C SER A 48 -36.15 -21.57 35.92
N LEU A 49 -36.16 -22.69 35.20
CA LEU A 49 -35.57 -23.95 35.65
C LEU A 49 -34.15 -24.03 35.09
N LEU A 50 -33.18 -23.64 35.92
CA LEU A 50 -31.77 -23.92 35.72
C LEU A 50 -31.54 -25.43 35.89
N ILE A 51 -31.38 -26.15 34.78
CA ILE A 51 -30.84 -27.51 34.81
C ILE A 51 -29.32 -27.38 35.00
N ARG A 52 -28.84 -27.66 36.22
CA ARG A 52 -27.43 -27.92 36.49
C ARG A 52 -27.08 -29.30 35.94
N ALA A 53 -26.36 -29.36 34.83
CA ALA A 53 -25.63 -30.56 34.44
C ALA A 53 -24.35 -30.64 35.28
N ALA A 54 -24.30 -31.56 36.23
CA ALA A 54 -23.07 -31.93 36.93
C ALA A 54 -22.21 -32.77 35.98
N ALA A 55 -21.04 -32.24 35.60
CA ALA A 55 -20.02 -33.02 34.89
C ALA A 55 -19.35 -33.98 35.88
N ALA A 56 -19.58 -35.28 35.70
CA ALA A 56 -18.78 -36.31 36.35
C ALA A 56 -17.44 -36.44 35.62
N VAL A 57 -16.35 -36.36 36.37
CA VAL A 57 -14.99 -36.63 35.91
C VAL A 57 -14.81 -38.14 35.80
N PRO A 58 -14.49 -38.72 34.62
CA PRO A 58 -14.07 -40.11 34.55
C PRO A 58 -12.59 -40.23 34.93
N ALA A 59 -12.30 -41.25 35.74
CA ALA A 59 -10.98 -41.59 36.25
C ALA A 59 -9.97 -41.95 35.15
N ALA A 60 -8.71 -41.64 35.42
CA ALA A 60 -7.55 -41.93 34.57
C ALA A 60 -7.43 -43.42 34.23
N ALA A 61 -7.34 -43.72 32.93
CA ALA A 61 -6.93 -45.03 32.43
C ALA A 61 -5.39 -45.12 32.35
N PRO A 62 -4.80 -46.31 32.52
CA PRO A 62 -3.35 -46.46 32.69
C PRO A 62 -2.59 -46.24 31.38
N ILE A 63 -1.39 -45.68 31.52
CA ILE A 63 -0.38 -45.51 30.48
C ILE A 63 0.08 -46.91 30.03
N ILE A 64 -0.11 -47.24 28.75
CA ILE A 64 0.49 -48.41 28.12
C ILE A 64 1.87 -47.99 27.61
N GLU A 65 2.93 -48.57 28.18
CA GLU A 65 4.31 -48.43 27.68
C GLU A 65 4.43 -49.05 26.29
N ALA A 66 5.02 -48.30 25.35
CA ALA A 66 5.39 -48.81 24.04
C ALA A 66 6.62 -49.72 24.13
N PRO A 67 6.66 -50.87 23.41
CA PRO A 67 7.84 -51.71 23.39
C PRO A 67 8.94 -51.11 22.49
N SER A 68 10.19 -51.17 22.97
CA SER A 68 11.41 -50.86 22.21
C SER A 68 11.51 -51.68 20.91
N PRO A 69 12.01 -51.10 19.80
CA PRO A 69 12.12 -51.84 18.55
C PRO A 69 13.31 -52.82 18.60
N ALA A 70 13.00 -54.09 18.44
CA ALA A 70 13.97 -55.13 18.13
C ALA A 70 14.44 -54.98 16.67
N SER A 71 15.75 -55.12 16.48
CA SER A 71 16.44 -55.18 15.19
C SER A 71 15.93 -56.35 14.34
N GLY A 72 15.40 -56.05 13.15
CA GLY A 72 15.01 -57.05 12.16
C GLY A 72 15.08 -56.50 10.74
N ASN A 73 16.03 -57.01 9.94
CA ASN A 73 16.20 -56.75 8.51
C ASN A 73 14.94 -57.12 7.73
N GLY A 74 14.37 -56.16 6.99
CA GLY A 74 13.22 -56.39 6.12
C GLY A 74 13.00 -55.28 5.10
N THR A 75 13.50 -55.53 3.87
CA THR A 75 13.03 -54.99 2.59
C THR A 75 13.04 -53.48 2.35
N ASN A 76 14.15 -53.02 1.78
CA ASN A 76 14.27 -51.79 0.99
C ASN A 76 13.26 -51.75 -0.16
N ALA A 77 12.18 -50.97 0.00
CA ALA A 77 11.35 -50.52 -1.12
C ALA A 77 10.74 -49.11 -0.88
N ALA A 78 11.35 -48.29 -0.01
CA ALA A 78 10.90 -46.93 0.29
C ALA A 78 11.99 -45.85 0.08
N SER A 79 13.18 -46.21 -0.38
CA SER A 79 14.35 -45.31 -0.37
C SER A 79 14.71 -44.67 -1.73
N GLN A 80 13.77 -44.53 -2.66
CA GLN A 80 14.02 -43.83 -3.93
C GLN A 80 12.90 -42.85 -4.31
N ARG A 81 12.65 -41.86 -3.45
CA ARG A 81 12.11 -40.56 -3.88
C ARG A 81 13.21 -39.51 -3.71
N GLY A 82 14.22 -39.58 -4.59
CA GLY A 82 15.28 -38.58 -4.68
C GLY A 82 14.70 -37.28 -5.24
N GLY A 83 14.68 -36.23 -4.42
CA GLY A 83 14.16 -34.91 -4.78
C GLY A 83 13.77 -34.02 -3.61
N LEU A 84 13.79 -34.53 -2.37
CA LEU A 84 13.39 -33.76 -1.20
C LEU A 84 14.61 -33.04 -0.60
N VAL A 85 14.56 -31.71 -0.49
CA VAL A 85 15.42 -30.98 0.46
C VAL A 85 15.13 -31.59 1.84
N GLN A 86 16.12 -32.25 2.44
CA GLN A 86 15.90 -33.13 3.60
C GLN A 86 15.32 -32.41 4.82
N ASP A 87 15.45 -31.08 4.88
CA ASP A 87 15.03 -30.23 6.01
C ASP A 87 13.83 -29.30 5.71
N ALA A 88 13.14 -29.46 4.56
CA ALA A 88 12.00 -28.61 4.23
C ALA A 88 10.78 -28.88 5.14
N PRO A 89 10.12 -27.84 5.70
CA PRO A 89 9.00 -28.02 6.61
C PRO A 89 7.81 -28.70 5.92
N THR A 90 7.04 -29.45 6.69
CA THR A 90 5.71 -29.89 6.30
C THR A 90 4.74 -28.70 6.20
N PHE A 91 3.60 -28.89 5.54
CA PHE A 91 2.58 -27.84 5.41
C PHE A 91 2.09 -27.31 6.77
N GLN A 92 1.87 -28.22 7.72
CA GLN A 92 1.49 -27.87 9.09
C GLN A 92 2.58 -27.05 9.80
N GLU A 93 3.85 -27.46 9.69
CA GLU A 93 4.98 -26.75 10.30
C GLU A 93 5.20 -25.38 9.67
N ALA A 94 4.99 -25.24 8.36
CA ALA A 94 5.11 -23.96 7.67
C ALA A 94 4.09 -22.93 8.18
N ILE A 95 2.83 -23.36 8.39
CA ILE A 95 1.81 -22.50 9.02
C ILE A 95 2.24 -22.09 10.43
N ALA A 96 2.68 -23.06 11.25
CA ALA A 96 3.11 -22.78 12.62
C ALA A 96 4.30 -21.79 12.65
N LYS A 97 5.32 -22.00 11.82
CA LYS A 97 6.49 -21.11 11.70
C LYS A 97 6.10 -19.69 11.29
N LEU A 98 5.21 -19.54 10.30
CA LEU A 98 4.73 -18.21 9.90
C LEU A 98 3.90 -17.54 11.00
N GLN A 99 3.06 -18.30 11.72
CA GLN A 99 2.33 -17.76 12.88
C GLN A 99 3.29 -17.31 13.97
N GLU A 100 4.28 -18.11 14.32
CA GLU A 100 5.31 -17.76 15.32
C GLU A 100 6.12 -16.53 14.89
N TYR A 101 6.57 -16.49 13.64
CA TYR A 101 7.32 -15.36 13.09
C TYR A 101 6.51 -14.07 13.14
N TRP A 102 5.29 -14.07 12.60
CA TRP A 102 4.46 -12.87 12.54
C TRP A 102 3.97 -12.43 13.93
N ALA A 103 3.72 -13.37 14.84
CA ALA A 103 3.45 -13.04 16.25
C ALA A 103 4.65 -12.34 16.90
N SER A 104 5.88 -12.78 16.61
CA SER A 104 7.09 -12.19 17.18
C SER A 104 7.34 -10.73 16.77
N VAL A 105 6.79 -10.30 15.61
CA VAL A 105 6.85 -8.92 15.13
C VAL A 105 5.56 -8.13 15.41
N GLY A 106 4.71 -8.65 16.30
CA GLY A 106 3.57 -7.92 16.87
C GLY A 106 2.24 -8.09 16.12
N CYS A 107 2.10 -9.09 15.25
CA CYS A 107 0.80 -9.43 14.68
C CYS A 107 -0.07 -10.23 15.66
N ALA A 108 -1.35 -9.90 15.73
CA ALA A 108 -2.33 -10.81 16.31
C ALA A 108 -2.51 -12.03 15.40
N ILE A 109 -2.48 -13.24 15.96
CA ILE A 109 -2.76 -14.45 15.19
C ILE A 109 -4.27 -14.65 15.13
N TRP A 110 -4.81 -14.55 13.92
CA TRP A 110 -6.23 -14.69 13.64
C TRP A 110 -6.56 -16.08 13.11
N LEU A 111 -7.84 -16.41 13.08
CA LEU A 111 -8.34 -17.69 12.59
C LEU A 111 -8.94 -17.54 11.19
N PRO A 112 -8.95 -18.60 10.37
CA PRO A 112 -9.69 -18.63 9.12
C PRO A 112 -11.13 -18.16 9.31
N HIS A 113 -11.68 -17.47 8.32
CA HIS A 113 -13.08 -17.08 8.40
C HIS A 113 -13.98 -18.32 8.25
N ASN A 114 -15.15 -18.28 8.89
CA ASN A 114 -16.05 -19.43 8.94
C ASN A 114 -17.05 -19.51 7.77
N THR A 115 -16.86 -18.70 6.73
CA THR A 115 -17.61 -18.74 5.46
C THR A 115 -16.62 -18.68 4.30
N GLU A 116 -17.06 -19.13 3.13
CA GLU A 116 -16.28 -19.20 1.91
C GLU A 116 -15.83 -17.80 1.46
N VAL A 117 -14.52 -17.66 1.28
CA VAL A 117 -13.87 -16.45 0.79
C VAL A 117 -12.91 -16.79 -0.34
N GLY A 118 -12.78 -15.90 -1.34
CA GLY A 118 -11.88 -16.10 -2.47
C GLY A 118 -10.41 -15.72 -2.21
N ALA A 119 -10.17 -15.00 -1.11
CA ALA A 119 -8.85 -14.56 -0.65
C ALA A 119 -8.93 -14.11 0.82
N GLY A 120 -7.78 -14.10 1.52
CA GLY A 120 -7.59 -13.54 2.86
C GLY A 120 -8.04 -12.09 2.96
N THR A 121 -7.95 -11.32 1.87
CA THR A 121 -8.47 -9.96 1.77
C THR A 121 -9.96 -9.85 2.14
N MET A 122 -10.77 -10.86 1.83
CA MET A 122 -12.21 -10.87 2.10
C MET A 122 -12.57 -11.26 3.54
N ASN A 123 -11.61 -11.71 4.35
CA ASN A 123 -11.86 -11.92 5.77
C ASN A 123 -12.14 -10.55 6.43
N PRO A 124 -13.13 -10.43 7.34
CA PRO A 124 -13.39 -9.18 8.06
C PRO A 124 -12.17 -8.64 8.82
N ALA A 125 -11.23 -9.51 9.23
CA ALA A 125 -9.96 -9.13 9.82
C ALA A 125 -9.01 -8.41 8.85
N THR A 126 -9.26 -8.45 7.54
CA THR A 126 -8.60 -7.58 6.56
C THR A 126 -9.56 -6.48 6.11
N PHE A 127 -10.58 -6.81 5.31
CA PHE A 127 -11.36 -5.81 4.57
C PHE A 127 -12.00 -4.72 5.43
N LEU A 128 -12.53 -5.08 6.60
CA LEU A 128 -13.12 -4.09 7.51
C LEU A 128 -12.05 -3.37 8.33
N ARG A 129 -10.96 -4.06 8.72
CA ARG A 129 -9.92 -3.52 9.62
C ARG A 129 -8.92 -2.60 8.94
N VAL A 130 -8.73 -2.71 7.63
CA VAL A 130 -7.92 -1.73 6.88
C VAL A 130 -8.54 -0.32 6.89
N LEU A 131 -9.84 -0.20 7.17
CA LEU A 131 -10.56 1.07 7.22
C LEU A 131 -10.40 1.79 8.57
N GLY A 132 -10.56 3.11 8.53
CA GLY A 132 -10.54 3.97 9.72
C GLY A 132 -9.14 4.19 10.31
N PRO A 133 -9.06 4.95 11.41
CA PRO A 133 -7.79 5.39 11.98
C PRO A 133 -7.14 4.36 12.93
N GLU A 134 -7.78 3.22 13.20
CA GLU A 134 -7.26 2.25 14.16
C GLU A 134 -6.06 1.48 13.61
N PRO A 135 -4.98 1.28 14.42
CA PRO A 135 -3.86 0.42 14.04
C PRO A 135 -4.31 -1.05 14.03
N TRP A 136 -3.72 -1.84 13.14
CA TRP A 136 -4.08 -3.24 12.98
C TRP A 136 -2.97 -4.07 12.34
N ASN A 137 -2.36 -4.95 13.12
CA ASN A 137 -1.40 -5.94 12.65
C ASN A 137 -1.97 -7.34 12.89
N VAL A 138 -2.16 -8.12 11.83
CA VAL A 138 -2.79 -9.45 11.92
C VAL A 138 -2.14 -10.43 10.96
N ALA A 139 -2.05 -11.70 11.35
CA ALA A 139 -1.58 -12.79 10.51
C ALA A 139 -2.45 -14.04 10.67
N TYR A 140 -2.77 -14.74 9.59
CA TYR A 140 -3.62 -15.94 9.62
C TYR A 140 -3.50 -16.77 8.35
N ALA A 141 -3.78 -18.07 8.45
CA ALA A 141 -4.06 -18.90 7.29
C ALA A 141 -5.51 -18.68 6.83
N GLU A 142 -5.75 -18.64 5.52
CA GLU A 142 -7.08 -18.53 4.93
C GLU A 142 -7.26 -19.55 3.79
N PRO A 143 -8.05 -20.61 4.01
CA PRO A 143 -8.53 -21.47 2.93
C PRO A 143 -9.38 -20.65 1.95
N SER A 144 -8.82 -20.39 0.77
CA SER A 144 -9.40 -19.54 -0.25
C SER A 144 -10.04 -20.38 -1.35
N ILE A 145 -11.32 -20.10 -1.65
CA ILE A 145 -12.17 -20.88 -2.56
C ILE A 145 -12.47 -20.09 -3.83
N ARG A 146 -12.09 -20.65 -4.97
CA ARG A 146 -12.23 -20.08 -6.31
C ARG A 146 -12.83 -21.11 -7.26
N PRO A 147 -14.17 -21.13 -7.40
CA PRO A 147 -14.86 -22.09 -8.26
C PRO A 147 -14.32 -22.19 -9.69
N ASP A 148 -13.95 -21.08 -10.33
CA ASP A 148 -13.38 -21.05 -11.70
C ASP A 148 -12.02 -21.77 -11.84
N ASP A 149 -11.31 -21.97 -10.71
CA ASP A 149 -10.03 -22.65 -10.65
C ASP A 149 -10.15 -24.17 -10.54
N SER A 150 -11.38 -24.72 -10.55
CA SER A 150 -11.68 -26.16 -10.51
C SER A 150 -10.99 -26.92 -11.64
N ARG A 151 -10.23 -27.99 -11.33
CA ARG A 151 -9.52 -28.81 -12.33
C ARG A 151 -9.59 -30.32 -12.06
N TYR A 152 -10.56 -30.79 -11.27
CA TYR A 152 -10.73 -32.22 -10.91
C TYR A 152 -9.51 -32.86 -10.23
N GLY A 153 -8.55 -32.03 -9.79
CA GLY A 153 -7.24 -32.46 -9.30
C GLY A 153 -6.28 -32.98 -10.39
N ASP A 154 -6.56 -32.73 -11.67
CA ASP A 154 -5.67 -33.11 -12.78
C ASP A 154 -4.55 -32.08 -12.98
N ASN A 155 -4.77 -30.83 -12.59
CA ASN A 155 -3.77 -29.79 -12.70
C ASN A 155 -2.82 -29.80 -11.49
N PRO A 156 -1.49 -29.75 -11.70
CA PRO A 156 -0.53 -29.78 -10.60
C PRO A 156 -0.49 -28.52 -9.72
N ASN A 157 -0.95 -27.37 -10.23
CA ASN A 157 -0.74 -26.05 -9.61
C ASN A 157 -2.02 -25.20 -9.44
N ARG A 158 -3.15 -25.63 -10.01
CA ARG A 158 -4.42 -24.90 -9.97
C ARG A 158 -5.48 -25.72 -9.25
N LEU A 159 -6.04 -25.14 -8.21
CA LEU A 159 -6.96 -25.76 -7.26
C LEU A 159 -8.17 -24.85 -7.05
N GLN A 160 -9.37 -25.41 -6.94
CA GLN A 160 -10.52 -24.60 -6.51
C GLN A 160 -10.40 -24.15 -5.06
N ARG A 161 -9.68 -24.90 -4.21
CA ARG A 161 -9.35 -24.49 -2.83
C ARG A 161 -7.85 -24.56 -2.62
N HIS A 162 -7.26 -23.44 -2.24
CA HIS A 162 -5.84 -23.34 -1.83
C HIS A 162 -5.74 -22.57 -0.51
N THR A 163 -4.57 -22.57 0.12
CA THR A 163 -4.38 -21.93 1.43
C THR A 163 -3.49 -20.72 1.27
N GLN A 164 -4.07 -19.55 1.50
CA GLN A 164 -3.28 -18.34 1.64
C GLN A 164 -2.75 -18.26 3.07
N PHE A 165 -1.55 -17.73 3.24
CA PHE A 165 -1.19 -17.09 4.51
C PHE A 165 -1.31 -15.60 4.30
N GLN A 166 -2.07 -14.93 5.16
CA GLN A 166 -2.45 -13.53 5.02
C GLN A 166 -1.83 -12.73 6.15
N VAL A 167 -1.24 -11.60 5.81
CA VAL A 167 -0.71 -10.63 6.78
C VAL A 167 -1.22 -9.25 6.41
N ILE A 168 -1.65 -8.49 7.41
CA ILE A 168 -1.91 -7.05 7.30
C ILE A 168 -1.05 -6.32 8.32
N LEU A 169 -0.34 -5.29 7.86
CA LEU A 169 0.41 -4.35 8.69
C LEU A 169 -0.17 -2.96 8.49
N LYS A 170 -0.73 -2.37 9.55
CA LYS A 170 -1.37 -1.05 9.49
C LYS A 170 -1.02 -0.25 10.74
N PRO A 171 -0.27 0.86 10.61
CA PRO A 171 0.27 1.44 9.37
C PRO A 171 1.43 0.63 8.77
N ASP A 172 1.93 1.03 7.60
CA ASP A 172 3.22 0.55 7.06
C ASP A 172 4.34 0.65 8.13
N PRO A 173 5.05 -0.45 8.45
CA PRO A 173 6.12 -0.44 9.44
C PRO A 173 7.40 0.26 8.96
N GLY A 174 7.54 0.53 7.66
CA GLY A 174 8.73 1.18 7.09
C GLY A 174 9.77 0.21 6.52
N ASN A 175 9.64 -1.09 6.80
CA ASN A 175 10.55 -2.17 6.41
C ASN A 175 9.79 -3.46 6.02
N ALA A 176 8.62 -3.31 5.38
CA ALA A 176 7.71 -4.42 5.14
C ALA A 176 8.30 -5.52 4.23
N GLN A 177 9.17 -5.14 3.28
CA GLN A 177 9.89 -6.10 2.43
C GLN A 177 10.94 -6.89 3.22
N GLU A 178 11.67 -6.25 4.13
CA GLU A 178 12.63 -6.93 5.00
C GLU A 178 11.93 -7.91 5.94
N LEU A 179 10.77 -7.53 6.50
CA LEU A 179 9.93 -8.43 7.29
C LEU A 179 9.44 -9.63 6.48
N TYR A 180 9.06 -9.43 5.22
CA TYR A 180 8.70 -10.52 4.33
C TYR A 180 9.88 -11.46 4.05
N LEU A 181 11.06 -10.94 3.72
CA LEU A 181 12.26 -11.75 3.46
C LEU A 181 12.66 -12.56 4.71
N GLY A 182 12.63 -11.96 5.89
CA GLY A 182 12.85 -12.68 7.16
C GLY A 182 11.84 -13.80 7.41
N SER A 183 10.59 -13.66 6.94
CA SER A 183 9.58 -14.73 7.03
C SER A 183 9.90 -15.92 6.11
N LEU A 184 10.52 -15.66 4.95
CA LEU A 184 10.98 -16.73 4.05
C LEU A 184 12.18 -17.47 4.67
N GLU A 185 13.10 -16.74 5.30
CA GLU A 185 14.21 -17.32 6.07
C GLU A 185 13.71 -18.19 7.23
N ALA A 186 12.66 -17.76 7.93
CA ALA A 186 12.01 -18.56 8.98
C ALA A 186 11.41 -19.88 8.44
N LEU A 187 10.96 -19.89 7.19
CA LEU A 187 10.52 -21.10 6.49
C LEU A 187 11.68 -22.01 6.03
N GLY A 188 12.92 -21.53 6.11
CA GLY A 188 14.12 -22.24 5.67
C GLY A 188 14.58 -21.89 4.24
N ILE A 189 14.06 -20.80 3.66
CA ILE A 189 14.50 -20.31 2.34
C ILE A 189 15.71 -19.40 2.54
N ASP A 190 16.86 -19.77 2.00
CA ASP A 190 18.03 -18.88 1.94
C ASP A 190 17.86 -17.87 0.80
N THR A 191 17.49 -16.64 1.15
CA THR A 191 17.24 -15.54 0.21
C THR A 191 18.51 -15.06 -0.53
N LYS A 192 19.70 -15.51 -0.12
CA LYS A 192 20.97 -15.23 -0.82
C LYS A 192 21.27 -16.23 -1.93
N VAL A 193 20.67 -17.42 -1.85
CA VAL A 193 20.83 -18.50 -2.83
C VAL A 193 19.67 -18.53 -3.82
N HIS A 194 18.45 -18.28 -3.33
CA HIS A 194 17.25 -18.26 -4.16
C HIS A 194 17.00 -16.89 -4.78
N ASP A 195 16.50 -16.89 -6.03
CA ASP A 195 16.21 -15.67 -6.77
C ASP A 195 14.82 -15.14 -6.39
N VAL A 196 14.79 -14.17 -5.47
CA VAL A 196 13.57 -13.47 -5.04
C VAL A 196 13.43 -12.16 -5.80
N ARG A 197 12.38 -12.03 -6.62
CA ARG A 197 12.11 -10.84 -7.42
C ARG A 197 10.77 -10.21 -7.09
N PHE A 198 10.77 -8.90 -6.86
CA PHE A 198 9.56 -8.09 -6.74
C PHE A 198 9.21 -7.53 -8.11
N VAL A 199 8.24 -8.16 -8.78
CA VAL A 199 7.77 -7.77 -10.11
C VAL A 199 6.54 -6.89 -9.94
N GLU A 200 6.52 -5.72 -10.58
CA GLU A 200 5.35 -4.83 -10.49
C GLU A 200 4.07 -5.57 -10.87
N ASP A 201 3.10 -5.55 -9.96
CA ASP A 201 1.70 -5.80 -10.27
C ASP A 201 0.79 -4.97 -9.37
N ASN A 202 -0.25 -4.41 -9.98
CA ASN A 202 -1.21 -3.57 -9.26
C ASN A 202 -2.49 -4.35 -9.02
N TRP A 203 -2.94 -4.37 -7.78
CA TRP A 203 -4.11 -5.15 -7.39
C TRP A 203 -5.38 -4.29 -7.33
N GLU A 204 -6.47 -4.82 -7.87
CA GLU A 204 -7.81 -4.23 -7.77
C GLU A 204 -8.87 -5.32 -7.60
N SER A 205 -9.79 -5.09 -6.66
CA SER A 205 -11.03 -5.84 -6.53
C SER A 205 -12.22 -4.93 -6.81
N PRO A 206 -12.81 -5.02 -8.03
CA PRO A 206 -13.97 -4.22 -8.41
C PRO A 206 -15.19 -4.45 -7.52
N VAL A 207 -15.34 -5.67 -6.98
CA VAL A 207 -16.45 -6.09 -6.12
C VAL A 207 -16.36 -5.43 -4.75
N LEU A 208 -15.15 -5.38 -4.18
CA LEU A 208 -14.90 -4.77 -2.88
C LEU A 208 -14.67 -3.26 -2.97
N GLY A 209 -14.56 -2.70 -4.17
CA GLY A 209 -14.15 -1.31 -4.38
C GLY A 209 -12.80 -1.01 -3.72
N ALA A 210 -11.90 -1.99 -3.75
CA ALA A 210 -10.60 -1.95 -3.11
C ALA A 210 -9.50 -2.01 -4.17
N TRP A 211 -8.42 -1.26 -3.96
CA TRP A 211 -7.26 -1.30 -4.85
C TRP A 211 -6.01 -0.84 -4.12
N GLY A 212 -4.86 -1.26 -4.65
CA GLY A 212 -3.54 -0.92 -4.15
C GLY A 212 -2.47 -1.09 -5.22
N LEU A 213 -1.27 -0.61 -4.92
CA LEU A 213 -0.07 -0.84 -5.74
C LEU A 213 0.84 -1.79 -4.98
N GLY A 214 1.63 -2.58 -5.71
CA GLY A 214 2.64 -3.42 -5.09
C GLY A 214 3.34 -4.30 -6.11
N TRP A 215 3.52 -5.57 -5.73
CA TRP A 215 4.31 -6.54 -6.48
C TRP A 215 3.72 -7.94 -6.39
N GLU A 216 3.87 -8.69 -7.47
CA GLU A 216 4.00 -10.14 -7.37
C GLU A 216 5.44 -10.47 -6.97
N VAL A 217 5.60 -11.36 -5.99
CA VAL A 217 6.92 -11.86 -5.60
C VAL A 217 7.14 -13.23 -6.23
N TRP A 218 8.22 -13.33 -6.98
CA TRP A 218 8.65 -14.53 -7.66
C TRP A 218 9.83 -15.15 -6.94
N LEU A 219 9.77 -16.45 -6.69
CA LEU A 219 10.84 -17.28 -6.13
C LEU A 219 11.21 -18.34 -7.17
N ASP A 220 12.45 -18.28 -7.68
CA ASP A 220 12.97 -19.19 -8.71
C ASP A 220 12.05 -19.36 -9.93
N GLY A 221 11.43 -18.28 -10.37
CA GLY A 221 10.53 -18.28 -11.54
C GLY A 221 9.10 -18.74 -11.25
N MET A 222 8.71 -18.92 -9.99
CA MET A 222 7.31 -19.14 -9.59
C MET A 222 6.79 -17.97 -8.74
N GLU A 223 5.65 -17.42 -9.11
CA GLU A 223 4.92 -16.44 -8.29
C GLU A 223 4.45 -17.12 -6.99
N VAL A 224 4.94 -16.65 -5.85
CA VAL A 224 4.68 -17.24 -4.52
C VAL A 224 3.92 -16.34 -3.57
N THR A 225 3.94 -15.01 -3.77
CA THR A 225 3.33 -14.05 -2.86
C THR A 225 2.80 -12.84 -3.61
N GLN A 226 1.65 -12.31 -3.20
CA GLN A 226 1.19 -10.97 -3.58
C GLN A 226 1.50 -9.99 -2.46
N PHE A 227 2.07 -8.84 -2.82
CA PHE A 227 2.35 -7.72 -1.92
C PHE A 227 1.55 -6.50 -2.38
N THR A 228 0.77 -5.88 -1.50
CA THR A 228 -0.14 -4.78 -1.88
C THR A 228 -0.22 -3.70 -0.80
N TYR A 229 0.01 -2.45 -1.17
CA TYR A 229 -0.31 -1.30 -0.33
C TYR A 229 -1.69 -0.77 -0.67
N PHE A 230 -2.66 -1.04 0.20
CA PHE A 230 -4.03 -0.56 0.01
C PHE A 230 -4.08 0.97 -0.03
N GLN A 231 -4.69 1.49 -1.09
CA GLN A 231 -5.01 2.91 -1.21
C GLN A 231 -6.49 3.16 -0.92
N GLN A 232 -7.34 2.18 -1.22
CA GLN A 232 -8.78 2.27 -1.07
C GLN A 232 -9.36 0.91 -0.67
N ALA A 233 -10.44 0.93 0.12
CA ALA A 233 -11.33 -0.21 0.36
C ALA A 233 -12.78 0.27 0.48
N GLY A 234 -13.75 -0.50 -0.03
CA GLY A 234 -15.17 -0.10 0.03
C GLY A 234 -15.50 1.22 -0.68
N GLY A 235 -14.70 1.62 -1.67
CA GLY A 235 -14.84 2.94 -2.33
C GLY A 235 -14.29 4.12 -1.52
N ARG A 236 -13.57 3.87 -0.40
CA ARG A 236 -13.06 4.90 0.51
C ARG A 236 -11.54 4.88 0.55
N ALA A 237 -10.92 6.05 0.40
CA ALA A 237 -9.48 6.18 0.59
C ALA A 237 -9.13 5.85 2.04
N LEU A 238 -8.04 5.11 2.24
CA LEU A 238 -7.58 4.79 3.60
C LEU A 238 -6.91 5.99 4.26
N ASP A 239 -7.09 6.14 5.58
CA ASP A 239 -6.43 7.18 6.37
C ASP A 239 -4.92 6.90 6.47
N ALA A 240 -4.59 5.66 6.84
CA ALA A 240 -3.24 5.11 6.81
C ALA A 240 -3.21 3.91 5.84
N PRO A 241 -2.32 3.92 4.83
CA PRO A 241 -2.11 2.76 3.96
C PRO A 241 -1.76 1.52 4.79
N ALA A 242 -2.42 0.42 4.47
CA ALA A 242 -2.15 -0.89 5.05
C ALA A 242 -1.35 -1.72 4.04
N VAL A 243 -0.37 -2.47 4.53
CA VAL A 243 0.40 -3.42 3.72
C VAL A 243 -0.24 -4.78 3.85
N GLU A 244 -0.58 -5.37 2.72
CA GLU A 244 -1.05 -6.74 2.58
C GLU A 244 0.04 -7.62 2.00
N ILE A 245 0.30 -8.75 2.66
CA ILE A 245 1.24 -9.78 2.21
C ILE A 245 0.48 -11.09 2.19
N THR A 246 0.32 -11.67 1.00
CA THR A 246 -0.51 -12.86 0.77
C THR A 246 0.32 -13.97 0.14
N TYR A 247 0.72 -14.94 0.95
CA TYR A 247 1.54 -16.08 0.55
C TYR A 247 0.67 -17.18 -0.08
N GLY A 248 1.12 -17.77 -1.18
CA GLY A 248 0.58 -19.02 -1.73
C GLY A 248 1.33 -20.22 -1.16
N LEU A 249 0.84 -20.79 -0.05
CA LEU A 249 1.56 -21.81 0.71
C LEU A 249 1.85 -23.07 -0.09
N GLU A 250 0.90 -23.53 -0.91
CA GLU A 250 1.11 -24.72 -1.75
C GLU A 250 2.31 -24.52 -2.69
N ARG A 251 2.43 -23.36 -3.34
CA ARG A 251 3.54 -23.07 -4.27
C ARG A 251 4.89 -22.98 -3.57
N ILE A 252 4.94 -22.25 -2.44
CA ILE A 252 6.16 -22.13 -1.63
C ILE A 252 6.65 -23.51 -1.21
N LEU A 253 5.74 -24.37 -0.73
CA LEU A 253 6.10 -25.70 -0.25
C LEU A 253 6.38 -26.69 -1.36
N MET A 254 5.76 -26.56 -2.53
CA MET A 254 6.13 -27.33 -3.72
C MET A 254 7.59 -27.07 -4.09
N ALA A 255 8.00 -25.79 -4.13
CA ALA A 255 9.38 -25.40 -4.39
C ALA A 255 10.33 -25.93 -3.30
N LEU A 256 10.03 -25.68 -2.02
CA LEU A 256 10.87 -26.10 -0.89
C LEU A 256 11.03 -27.61 -0.75
N GLN A 257 9.95 -28.36 -0.96
CA GLN A 257 9.98 -29.82 -0.82
C GLN A 257 10.44 -30.52 -2.10
N GLY A 258 10.68 -29.79 -3.19
CA GLY A 258 11.13 -30.33 -4.48
C GLY A 258 10.08 -31.20 -5.18
N VAL A 259 8.80 -30.88 -5.00
CA VAL A 259 7.68 -31.60 -5.62
C VAL A 259 6.98 -30.75 -6.68
N THR A 260 6.54 -31.39 -7.76
CA THR A 260 5.96 -30.69 -8.93
C THR A 260 4.44 -30.75 -8.99
N ASN A 261 3.81 -31.47 -8.06
CA ASN A 261 2.36 -31.59 -7.95
C ASN A 261 1.90 -31.34 -6.52
N PHE A 262 0.82 -30.57 -6.35
CA PHE A 262 0.26 -30.27 -5.03
C PHE A 262 -0.04 -31.52 -4.19
N LYS A 263 -0.42 -32.64 -4.83
CA LYS A 263 -0.76 -33.89 -4.13
C LYS A 263 0.41 -34.46 -3.34
N ASP A 264 1.62 -34.22 -3.82
CA ASP A 264 2.85 -34.79 -3.25
C ASP A 264 3.44 -33.95 -2.12
N ILE A 265 2.87 -32.78 -1.82
CA ILE A 265 3.29 -31.95 -0.68
C ILE A 265 3.10 -32.76 0.60
N ARG A 266 4.14 -32.83 1.44
CA ARG A 266 4.06 -33.38 2.79
C ARG A 266 3.23 -32.43 3.66
N TYR A 267 2.05 -32.87 4.07
CA TYR A 267 1.16 -32.10 4.92
C TYR A 267 1.60 -32.17 6.39
N SER A 268 1.88 -33.39 6.87
CA SER A 268 2.42 -33.71 8.19
C SER A 268 3.22 -35.02 8.11
N PRO A 269 3.92 -35.48 9.16
CA PRO A 269 4.65 -36.74 9.13
C PRO A 269 3.75 -37.92 8.73
N GLY A 270 4.04 -38.55 7.59
CA GLY A 270 3.28 -39.69 7.06
C GLY A 270 1.99 -39.35 6.32
N VAL A 271 1.67 -38.07 6.11
CA VAL A 271 0.45 -37.64 5.39
C VAL A 271 0.78 -36.62 4.31
N THR A 272 0.30 -36.86 3.09
CA THR A 272 0.41 -35.95 1.96
C THR A 272 -0.81 -35.04 1.84
N TYR A 273 -0.64 -33.91 1.14
CA TYR A 273 -1.73 -32.99 0.85
C TYR A 273 -2.77 -33.64 -0.06
N GLY A 274 -2.35 -34.54 -0.96
CA GLY A 274 -3.25 -35.35 -1.79
C GLY A 274 -4.16 -36.25 -0.95
N GLU A 275 -3.62 -36.96 0.04
CA GLU A 275 -4.42 -37.79 0.96
C GLU A 275 -5.44 -36.96 1.77
N MET A 276 -5.10 -35.70 2.09
CA MET A 276 -5.98 -34.80 2.84
C MET A 276 -7.06 -34.14 1.97
N PHE A 277 -6.74 -33.73 0.73
CA PHE A 277 -7.57 -32.78 -0.02
C PHE A 277 -7.87 -33.16 -1.47
N TYR A 278 -7.30 -34.23 -2.03
CA TYR A 278 -7.57 -34.60 -3.42
C TYR A 278 -9.05 -34.90 -3.68
N GLN A 279 -9.69 -35.69 -2.79
CA GLN A 279 -11.12 -35.99 -2.91
C GLN A 279 -11.96 -34.72 -2.90
N ASN A 280 -11.64 -33.78 -2.01
CA ASN A 280 -12.31 -32.49 -1.93
C ASN A 280 -12.14 -31.67 -3.22
N GLU A 281 -10.94 -31.62 -3.80
CA GLU A 281 -10.70 -30.94 -5.08
C GLU A 281 -11.52 -31.55 -6.22
N TYR A 282 -11.59 -32.88 -6.30
CA TYR A 282 -12.37 -33.58 -7.31
C TYR A 282 -13.88 -33.31 -7.17
N GLU A 283 -14.44 -33.55 -5.99
CA GLU A 283 -15.88 -33.40 -5.75
C GLU A 283 -16.33 -31.95 -5.88
N MET A 284 -15.58 -31.00 -5.34
CA MET A 284 -15.90 -29.58 -5.50
C MET A 284 -15.75 -29.12 -6.95
N SER A 285 -14.81 -29.66 -7.71
CA SER A 285 -14.73 -29.38 -9.15
C SER A 285 -15.97 -29.86 -9.89
N ARG A 286 -16.43 -31.09 -9.64
CA ARG A 286 -17.68 -31.63 -10.21
C ARG A 286 -18.88 -30.77 -9.81
N TYR A 287 -18.97 -30.36 -8.54
CA TYR A 287 -20.02 -29.47 -8.09
C TYR A 287 -19.99 -28.11 -8.81
N ASN A 288 -18.84 -27.41 -8.79
CA ASN A 288 -18.70 -26.06 -9.33
C ASN A 288 -18.90 -26.01 -10.85
N LEU A 289 -18.46 -27.05 -11.58
CA LEU A 289 -18.45 -27.06 -13.03
C LEU A 289 -19.66 -27.76 -13.65
N ASP A 290 -20.26 -28.75 -12.97
CA ASP A 290 -21.27 -29.61 -13.57
C ASP A 290 -22.60 -29.61 -12.80
N GLU A 291 -22.56 -29.81 -11.49
CA GLU A 291 -23.74 -30.20 -10.70
C GLU A 291 -24.46 -29.03 -10.00
N ALA A 292 -23.80 -27.89 -9.76
CA ALA A 292 -24.42 -26.78 -9.03
C ALA A 292 -25.69 -26.27 -9.73
N ASP A 293 -26.82 -26.29 -9.02
CA ASP A 293 -28.10 -25.79 -9.53
C ASP A 293 -28.10 -24.26 -9.61
N VAL A 294 -28.08 -23.76 -10.83
CA VAL A 294 -28.02 -22.33 -11.14
C VAL A 294 -29.27 -21.59 -10.66
N ALA A 295 -30.46 -22.17 -10.76
CA ALA A 295 -31.71 -21.50 -10.38
C ALA A 295 -31.78 -21.30 -8.86
N ASP A 296 -31.35 -22.31 -8.11
CA ASP A 296 -31.21 -22.21 -6.66
C ASP A 296 -30.11 -21.22 -6.26
N GLN A 297 -28.98 -21.17 -6.97
CA GLN A 297 -27.93 -20.19 -6.69
C GLN A 297 -28.42 -18.75 -6.90
N ARG A 298 -29.20 -18.48 -7.96
CA ARG A 298 -29.86 -17.17 -8.15
C ARG A 298 -30.78 -16.82 -6.99
N THR A 299 -31.59 -17.78 -6.55
CA THR A 299 -32.46 -17.61 -5.38
C THR A 299 -31.67 -17.30 -4.11
N ARG A 300 -30.56 -18.01 -3.87
CA ARG A 300 -29.65 -17.74 -2.73
C ARG A 300 -29.06 -16.34 -2.80
N PHE A 301 -28.64 -15.90 -3.99
CA PHE A 301 -28.11 -14.56 -4.22
C PHE A 301 -29.14 -13.50 -3.77
N GLU A 302 -30.39 -13.58 -4.26
CA GLU A 302 -31.45 -12.65 -3.88
C GLU A 302 -31.75 -12.66 -2.37
N LEU A 303 -31.80 -13.84 -1.75
CA LEU A 303 -32.06 -13.98 -0.31
C LEU A 303 -30.96 -13.34 0.53
N TYR A 304 -29.70 -13.54 0.16
CA TYR A 304 -28.57 -12.95 0.87
C TYR A 304 -28.50 -11.43 0.69
N ASP A 305 -28.80 -10.88 -0.50
CA ASP A 305 -28.90 -9.41 -0.71
C ASP A 305 -29.98 -8.81 0.18
N LYS A 306 -31.18 -9.40 0.17
CA LYS A 306 -32.30 -8.96 1.01
C LYS A 306 -31.93 -8.97 2.49
N GLU A 307 -31.26 -10.02 2.97
CA GLU A 307 -30.87 -10.14 4.37
C GLU A 307 -29.76 -9.15 4.74
N ALA A 308 -28.74 -8.96 3.89
CA ALA A 308 -27.70 -7.96 4.07
C ALA A 308 -28.29 -6.54 4.21
N ARG A 309 -29.23 -6.16 3.34
CA ARG A 309 -29.94 -4.86 3.40
C ARG A 309 -30.77 -4.73 4.67
N ARG A 310 -31.45 -5.79 5.09
CA ARG A 310 -32.20 -5.80 6.35
C ARG A 310 -31.30 -5.57 7.56
N LEU A 311 -30.09 -6.14 7.57
CA LEU A 311 -29.10 -5.99 8.64
C LEU A 311 -28.43 -4.61 8.63
N LEU A 312 -28.17 -4.04 7.45
CA LEU A 312 -27.75 -2.65 7.29
C LEU A 312 -28.76 -1.68 7.90
N ALA A 313 -30.05 -1.86 7.64
CA ALA A 313 -31.13 -1.06 8.23
C ALA A 313 -31.18 -1.17 9.77
N LYS A 314 -30.71 -2.29 10.33
CA LYS A 314 -30.56 -2.50 11.79
C LYS A 314 -29.22 -2.02 12.34
N ARG A 315 -28.37 -1.40 11.52
CA ARG A 315 -27.02 -0.93 11.88
C ARG A 315 -26.09 -2.07 12.36
N LEU A 316 -26.19 -3.26 11.75
CA LEU A 316 -25.36 -4.42 12.08
C LEU A 316 -24.39 -4.74 10.93
N PRO A 317 -23.22 -4.08 10.84
CA PRO A 317 -22.32 -4.21 9.69
C PRO A 317 -21.65 -5.58 9.58
N ILE A 318 -21.26 -6.21 10.70
CA ILE A 318 -20.59 -7.52 10.70
C ILE A 318 -21.47 -8.61 10.06
N PRO A 319 -22.71 -8.88 10.53
CA PRO A 319 -23.52 -9.91 9.90
C PRO A 319 -23.97 -9.51 8.48
N ALA A 320 -24.13 -8.21 8.18
CA ALA A 320 -24.36 -7.78 6.81
C ALA A 320 -23.17 -8.13 5.88
N TYR A 321 -21.93 -8.03 6.40
CA TYR A 321 -20.72 -8.42 5.69
C TYR A 321 -20.66 -9.93 5.43
N ASP A 322 -21.02 -10.78 6.39
CA ASP A 322 -21.07 -12.23 6.14
C ASP A 322 -22.05 -12.60 5.01
N HIS A 323 -23.16 -11.88 4.88
CA HIS A 323 -24.08 -12.06 3.75
C HIS A 323 -23.49 -11.56 2.42
N LEU A 324 -22.70 -10.48 2.43
CA LEU A 324 -21.93 -10.05 1.25
C LEU A 324 -20.92 -11.12 0.79
N LEU A 325 -20.26 -11.80 1.72
CA LEU A 325 -19.33 -12.88 1.38
C LEU A 325 -20.06 -14.06 0.72
N LYS A 326 -21.22 -14.46 1.28
CA LYS A 326 -22.07 -15.51 0.72
C LYS A 326 -22.60 -15.13 -0.67
N LEU A 327 -23.03 -13.89 -0.87
CA LEU A 327 -23.39 -13.35 -2.19
C LEU A 327 -22.25 -13.50 -3.19
N SER A 328 -21.05 -13.10 -2.80
CA SER A 328 -19.87 -13.19 -3.65
C SER A 328 -19.53 -14.63 -4.01
N HIS A 329 -19.61 -15.56 -3.06
CA HIS A 329 -19.34 -16.97 -3.32
C HIS A 329 -20.41 -17.62 -4.22
N THR A 330 -21.69 -17.32 -3.96
CA THR A 330 -22.80 -17.75 -4.82
C THR A 330 -22.63 -17.24 -6.26
N PHE A 331 -22.24 -15.97 -6.43
CA PHE A 331 -21.89 -15.44 -7.75
C PHE A 331 -20.76 -16.23 -8.42
N ASN A 332 -19.67 -16.52 -7.70
CA ASN A 332 -18.54 -17.27 -8.26
C ASN A 332 -18.93 -18.69 -8.69
N ILE A 333 -19.83 -19.37 -7.98
CA ILE A 333 -20.35 -20.68 -8.41
C ILE A 333 -21.16 -20.54 -9.71
N MET A 334 -22.02 -19.52 -9.82
CA MET A 334 -22.79 -19.30 -11.05
C MET A 334 -21.88 -18.95 -12.24
N ASP A 335 -20.81 -18.18 -12.02
CA ASP A 335 -19.85 -17.83 -13.06
C ASP A 335 -19.05 -19.07 -13.52
N ALA A 336 -18.64 -19.94 -12.59
CA ALA A 336 -17.97 -21.21 -12.91
C ALA A 336 -18.84 -22.17 -13.72
N ARG A 337 -20.16 -22.18 -13.47
CA ARG A 337 -21.13 -22.93 -14.28
C ARG A 337 -21.32 -22.34 -15.69
N GLY A 338 -20.72 -21.19 -15.99
CA GLY A 338 -20.89 -20.49 -17.27
C GLY A 338 -22.30 -19.93 -17.46
N ALA A 339 -23.04 -19.73 -16.37
CA ALA A 339 -24.47 -19.42 -16.42
C ALA A 339 -24.80 -17.92 -16.28
N VAL A 340 -23.78 -17.07 -16.12
CA VAL A 340 -23.92 -15.62 -15.92
C VAL A 340 -23.60 -14.89 -17.23
N GLY A 341 -24.59 -14.20 -17.79
CA GLY A 341 -24.39 -13.34 -18.97
C GLY A 341 -23.66 -12.03 -18.65
N VAL A 342 -23.20 -11.31 -19.68
CA VAL A 342 -22.45 -10.04 -19.49
C VAL A 342 -23.25 -8.99 -18.73
N THR A 343 -24.53 -8.80 -19.08
CA THR A 343 -25.42 -7.84 -18.40
C THR A 343 -25.64 -8.22 -16.95
N GLU A 344 -25.97 -9.49 -16.71
CA GLU A 344 -26.19 -10.01 -15.35
C GLU A 344 -24.95 -9.87 -14.48
N ARG A 345 -23.77 -10.18 -15.01
CA ARG A 345 -22.50 -10.00 -14.29
C ARG A 345 -22.33 -8.54 -13.84
N ALA A 346 -22.65 -7.58 -14.70
CA ALA A 346 -22.58 -6.16 -14.37
C ALA A 346 -23.55 -5.80 -13.23
N ASP A 347 -24.77 -6.33 -13.24
CA ASP A 347 -25.79 -6.11 -12.21
C ASP A 347 -25.40 -6.73 -10.85
N CYS A 348 -24.88 -7.97 -10.87
CA CYS A 348 -24.33 -8.61 -9.68
C CYS A 348 -23.17 -7.81 -9.09
N PHE A 349 -22.23 -7.34 -9.92
CA PHE A 349 -21.12 -6.51 -9.46
C PHE A 349 -21.56 -5.16 -8.91
N ALA A 350 -22.57 -4.52 -9.53
CA ALA A 350 -23.15 -3.30 -9.01
C ALA A 350 -23.78 -3.52 -7.62
N THR A 351 -24.48 -4.65 -7.45
CA THR A 351 -25.10 -5.05 -6.18
C THR A 351 -24.04 -5.28 -5.09
N LEU A 352 -23.04 -6.12 -5.37
CA LEU A 352 -21.96 -6.42 -4.43
C LEU A 352 -21.17 -5.15 -4.03
N ARG A 353 -20.80 -4.32 -5.01
CA ARG A 353 -20.09 -3.06 -4.77
C ARG A 353 -20.92 -2.07 -3.96
N GLY A 354 -22.23 -1.99 -4.23
CA GLY A 354 -23.17 -1.17 -3.47
C GLY A 354 -23.20 -1.57 -1.99
N LEU A 355 -23.41 -2.87 -1.73
CA LEU A 355 -23.39 -3.43 -0.37
C LEU A 355 -22.04 -3.23 0.32
N ALA A 356 -20.92 -3.52 -0.35
CA ALA A 356 -19.58 -3.32 0.20
C ALA A 356 -19.38 -1.88 0.67
N ARG A 357 -19.77 -0.88 -0.14
CA ARG A 357 -19.67 0.54 0.20
C ARG A 357 -20.56 0.92 1.40
N GLU A 358 -21.79 0.42 1.46
CA GLU A 358 -22.72 0.68 2.56
C GLU A 358 -22.24 0.04 3.88
N ILE A 359 -21.81 -1.23 3.82
CA ILE A 359 -21.28 -1.99 4.96
C ILE A 359 -20.02 -1.34 5.52
N THR A 360 -19.06 -0.99 4.67
CA THR A 360 -17.82 -0.33 5.09
C THR A 360 -18.07 1.06 5.66
N GLY A 361 -19.00 1.83 5.08
CA GLY A 361 -19.43 3.11 5.65
C GLY A 361 -20.06 2.97 7.04
N LEU A 362 -20.96 2.00 7.21
CA LEU A 362 -21.56 1.70 8.50
C LEU A 362 -20.50 1.20 9.49
N TRP A 363 -19.58 0.34 9.08
CA TRP A 363 -18.49 -0.15 9.92
C TRP A 363 -17.66 1.00 10.49
N VAL A 364 -17.19 1.92 9.65
CA VAL A 364 -16.41 3.09 10.10
C VAL A 364 -17.22 3.94 11.10
N SER A 365 -18.48 4.25 10.79
CA SER A 365 -19.38 4.97 11.71
C SER A 365 -19.54 4.24 13.05
N ARG A 366 -19.67 2.91 13.05
CA ARG A 366 -19.76 2.12 14.29
C ARG A 366 -18.47 2.14 15.09
N ARG A 367 -17.29 2.20 14.45
CA ARG A 367 -16.00 2.31 15.15
C ARG A 367 -15.80 3.70 15.75
N GLU A 368 -16.21 4.74 15.05
CA GLU A 368 -16.21 6.13 15.55
C GLU A 368 -17.14 6.30 16.76
N GLU A 369 -18.36 5.75 16.71
CA GLU A 369 -19.30 5.75 17.85
C GLU A 369 -18.78 5.00 19.09
N LEU A 370 -17.84 4.08 18.90
CA LEU A 370 -17.15 3.35 19.96
C LEU A 370 -15.84 4.04 20.37
N GLU A 371 -15.59 5.25 19.89
CA GLU A 371 -14.39 6.05 20.16
C GLU A 371 -13.07 5.33 19.82
N HIS A 372 -13.09 4.53 18.74
CA HIS A 372 -11.92 3.77 18.26
C HIS A 372 -11.25 2.92 19.35
N PRO A 373 -11.85 1.79 19.76
CA PRO A 373 -11.36 0.97 20.88
C PRO A 373 -9.90 0.47 20.80
N LEU A 374 -9.30 0.41 19.61
CA LEU A 374 -7.89 0.05 19.41
C LEU A 374 -6.95 1.27 19.41
N GLY A 375 -7.48 2.45 19.74
CA GLY A 375 -6.79 3.73 19.63
C GLY A 375 -6.73 4.24 18.20
N THR A 376 -6.15 5.41 18.01
CA THR A 376 -5.95 6.01 16.68
C THR A 376 -4.47 6.02 16.33
N ILE A 377 -4.15 5.78 15.06
CA ILE A 377 -2.80 5.94 14.53
C ILE A 377 -2.42 7.42 14.72
N PRO A 378 -1.33 7.73 15.44
CA PRO A 378 -0.92 9.10 15.63
C PRO A 378 -0.56 9.74 14.30
N ALA A 379 -0.84 11.04 14.17
CA ALA A 379 -0.37 11.79 13.02
C ALA A 379 1.16 11.61 12.90
N PRO A 380 1.67 11.32 11.71
CA PRO A 380 3.08 11.04 11.56
C PRO A 380 3.89 12.31 11.87
N ALA A 381 5.02 12.15 12.55
CA ALA A 381 5.84 13.28 12.98
C ALA A 381 6.30 14.08 11.74
N SER A 382 6.09 15.39 11.72
CA SER A 382 6.59 16.27 10.66
C SER A 382 8.01 16.74 10.99
N PRO A 383 9.06 16.10 10.43
CA PRO A 383 10.41 16.55 10.73
C PRO A 383 10.62 17.95 10.16
N VAL A 384 11.28 18.80 10.95
CA VAL A 384 11.71 20.13 10.49
C VAL A 384 13.03 19.96 9.72
N PRO A 385 13.19 20.59 8.54
CA PRO A 385 14.47 20.65 7.85
C PRO A 385 15.55 21.22 8.79
N GLY A 386 16.72 20.59 8.79
CA GLY A 386 17.88 21.16 9.47
C GLY A 386 18.37 22.42 8.75
N ARG A 387 19.27 23.17 9.37
CA ARG A 387 20.07 24.16 8.64
C ARG A 387 21.30 23.46 8.08
N PRO A 388 21.68 23.69 6.81
CA PRO A 388 22.93 23.18 6.29
C PRO A 388 24.11 23.70 7.12
N ALA A 389 25.12 22.86 7.30
CA ALA A 389 26.37 23.28 7.91
C ALA A 389 27.07 24.29 6.98
N VAL A 390 27.92 25.14 7.57
CA VAL A 390 28.80 26.01 6.78
C VAL A 390 29.75 25.11 5.99
N PRO A 391 29.86 25.25 4.65
CA PRO A 391 30.74 24.42 3.85
C PRO A 391 32.20 24.54 4.30
N SER A 392 32.94 23.42 4.25
CA SER A 392 34.37 23.39 4.60
C SER A 392 35.26 24.11 3.58
N SER A 393 34.79 24.29 2.35
CA SER A 393 35.45 25.00 1.26
C SER A 393 34.44 25.75 0.38
N LEU A 394 34.92 26.81 -0.28
CA LEU A 394 34.19 27.57 -1.30
C LEU A 394 34.51 27.13 -2.74
N ASP A 395 35.42 26.16 -2.91
CA ASP A 395 35.77 25.62 -4.22
C ASP A 395 34.59 24.86 -4.83
N PRO A 396 34.46 24.83 -6.18
CA PRO A 396 33.47 23.99 -6.83
C PRO A 396 33.67 22.51 -6.46
N ARG A 397 32.59 21.83 -6.07
CA ARG A 397 32.61 20.43 -5.60
C ARG A 397 31.45 19.64 -6.19
N ALA A 398 31.56 18.32 -6.16
CA ALA A 398 30.47 17.46 -6.61
C ALA A 398 29.22 17.65 -5.74
N PHE A 399 28.05 17.71 -6.36
CA PHE A 399 26.77 17.60 -5.67
C PHE A 399 26.14 16.25 -5.97
N VAL A 400 25.62 15.59 -4.94
CA VAL A 400 24.97 14.28 -5.03
C VAL A 400 23.57 14.39 -4.44
N LEU A 401 22.57 13.87 -5.15
CA LEU A 401 21.23 13.64 -4.64
C LEU A 401 20.88 12.17 -4.89
N GLU A 402 20.45 11.48 -3.85
CA GLU A 402 19.90 10.13 -3.98
C GLU A 402 18.51 10.05 -3.35
N VAL A 403 17.63 9.34 -4.04
CA VAL A 403 16.28 9.01 -3.60
C VAL A 403 16.15 7.49 -3.56
N GLY A 404 16.07 6.95 -2.34
CA GLY A 404 15.91 5.52 -2.08
C GLY A 404 14.45 5.12 -1.96
N THR A 405 14.07 4.04 -2.62
CA THR A 405 12.69 3.54 -2.67
C THR A 405 12.65 2.03 -2.53
N GLU A 406 11.47 1.48 -2.26
CA GLU A 406 11.16 0.09 -2.66
C GLU A 406 11.15 -0.04 -4.20
N GLU A 407 11.12 -1.27 -4.71
CA GLU A 407 11.32 -1.62 -6.13
C GLU A 407 10.36 -0.87 -7.06
N LEU A 408 10.88 0.15 -7.72
CA LEU A 408 10.21 0.91 -8.76
C LEU A 408 9.98 0.04 -10.00
N PRO A 409 8.84 0.25 -10.67
CA PRO A 409 8.64 -0.23 -12.04
C PRO A 409 9.78 0.19 -12.98
N PRO A 410 10.23 -0.68 -13.89
CA PRO A 410 11.27 -0.31 -14.86
C PRO A 410 10.95 0.96 -15.65
N ASP A 411 9.68 1.11 -16.08
CA ASP A 411 9.20 2.31 -16.77
C ASP A 411 9.33 3.58 -15.91
N ASP A 412 9.02 3.48 -14.62
CA ASP A 412 9.07 4.61 -13.68
C ASP A 412 10.51 5.00 -13.36
N VAL A 413 11.44 4.04 -13.30
CA VAL A 413 12.89 4.34 -13.18
C VAL A 413 13.35 5.18 -14.36
N VAL A 414 13.03 4.75 -15.59
CA VAL A 414 13.42 5.48 -16.82
C VAL A 414 12.75 6.85 -16.87
N ALA A 415 11.46 6.93 -16.55
CA ALA A 415 10.70 8.19 -16.56
C ALA A 415 11.21 9.18 -15.51
N ALA A 416 11.53 8.74 -14.29
CA ALA A 416 12.09 9.61 -13.25
C ALA A 416 13.51 10.07 -13.61
N ALA A 417 14.35 9.18 -14.13
CA ALA A 417 15.70 9.55 -14.58
C ALA A 417 15.65 10.62 -15.68
N ASN A 418 14.76 10.48 -16.67
CA ASN A 418 14.59 11.50 -17.72
C ASN A 418 14.09 12.84 -17.16
N GLN A 419 13.11 12.82 -16.26
CA GLN A 419 12.64 14.04 -15.59
C GLN A 419 13.76 14.74 -14.81
N LEU A 420 14.61 13.99 -14.10
CA LEU A 420 15.74 14.55 -13.36
C LEU A 420 16.81 15.15 -14.30
N ARG A 421 17.09 14.51 -15.44
CA ARG A 421 18.02 15.04 -16.47
C ARG A 421 17.59 16.40 -17.01
N GLU A 422 16.28 16.64 -17.09
CA GLU A 422 15.75 17.93 -17.54
C GLU A 422 15.66 18.95 -16.38
N ARG A 423 15.15 18.52 -15.23
CA ARG A 423 14.83 19.41 -14.10
C ARG A 423 16.05 19.89 -13.35
N VAL A 424 17.10 19.07 -13.20
CA VAL A 424 18.29 19.44 -12.45
C VAL A 424 19.05 20.59 -13.12
N PRO A 425 19.41 20.54 -14.43
CA PRO A 425 20.01 21.68 -15.12
C PRO A 425 19.15 22.95 -15.06
N ALA A 426 17.83 22.81 -15.22
CA ALA A 426 16.89 23.92 -15.15
C ALA A 426 16.87 24.57 -13.75
N LEU A 427 16.89 23.76 -12.68
CA LEU A 427 16.97 24.22 -11.30
C LEU A 427 18.30 24.94 -11.03
N LEU A 428 19.43 24.36 -11.41
CA LEU A 428 20.74 24.97 -11.20
C LEU A 428 20.88 26.30 -11.94
N SER A 429 20.35 26.38 -13.16
CA SER A 429 20.27 27.61 -13.94
C SER A 429 19.38 28.66 -13.27
N LYS A 430 18.18 28.28 -12.81
CA LYS A 430 17.28 29.16 -12.02
C LYS A 430 18.00 29.69 -10.77
N LEU A 431 18.81 28.85 -10.13
CA LEU A 431 19.59 29.21 -8.95
C LEU A 431 20.87 29.98 -9.26
N ARG A 432 21.21 30.24 -10.53
CA ARG A 432 22.45 30.92 -10.94
C ARG A 432 23.70 30.23 -10.40
N LEU A 433 23.67 28.90 -10.25
CA LEU A 433 24.82 28.10 -9.85
C LEU A 433 25.55 27.62 -11.10
N THR A 434 26.87 27.79 -11.16
CA THR A 434 27.68 27.19 -12.23
C THR A 434 27.97 25.74 -11.88
N TYR A 435 27.96 24.87 -12.89
CA TYR A 435 28.13 23.43 -12.73
C TYR A 435 28.79 22.82 -13.97
N GLY A 436 29.41 21.66 -13.78
CA GLY A 436 29.99 20.82 -14.83
C GLY A 436 28.98 19.81 -15.39
N ALA A 437 29.40 18.58 -15.63
CA ALA A 437 28.52 17.53 -16.13
C ALA A 437 27.43 17.15 -15.11
N VAL A 438 26.24 16.79 -15.62
CA VAL A 438 25.12 16.26 -14.82
C VAL A 438 24.89 14.81 -15.23
N HIS A 439 25.12 13.90 -14.30
CA HIS A 439 24.89 12.46 -14.46
C HIS A 439 23.64 12.06 -13.68
N VAL A 440 22.78 11.27 -14.32
CA VAL A 440 21.57 10.75 -13.68
C VAL A 440 21.46 9.27 -13.98
N GLU A 441 21.43 8.48 -12.92
CA GLU A 441 21.32 7.03 -12.94
C GLU A 441 20.12 6.57 -12.12
N GLY A 442 19.60 5.40 -12.46
CA GLY A 442 18.43 4.83 -11.82
C GLY A 442 18.49 3.31 -11.79
N THR A 443 18.18 2.76 -10.62
CA THR A 443 17.91 1.34 -10.38
C THR A 443 16.50 1.23 -9.77
N PRO A 444 15.91 0.03 -9.69
CA PRO A 444 14.60 -0.14 -9.05
C PRO A 444 14.51 0.43 -7.63
N ARG A 445 15.60 0.42 -6.84
CA ARG A 445 15.57 0.91 -5.44
C ARG A 445 16.25 2.26 -5.23
N ARG A 446 16.79 2.90 -6.29
CA ARG A 446 17.58 4.13 -6.16
C ARG A 446 17.55 4.98 -7.42
N LEU A 447 17.24 6.26 -7.26
CA LEU A 447 17.51 7.30 -8.25
C LEU A 447 18.69 8.14 -7.75
N ALA A 448 19.71 8.35 -8.59
CA ALA A 448 20.91 9.09 -8.23
C ALA A 448 21.19 10.21 -9.24
N VAL A 449 21.56 11.38 -8.72
CA VAL A 449 22.02 12.54 -9.50
C VAL A 449 23.39 12.92 -8.98
N VAL A 450 24.36 13.06 -9.89
CA VAL A 450 25.69 13.59 -9.60
C VAL A 450 25.96 14.78 -10.51
N VAL A 451 26.28 15.93 -9.91
CA VAL A 451 26.64 17.14 -10.62
C VAL A 451 28.10 17.46 -10.31
N GLU A 452 28.95 17.46 -11.34
CA GLU A 452 30.37 17.75 -11.17
C GLU A 452 30.62 19.25 -11.00
N GLY A 453 31.63 19.62 -10.21
CA GLY A 453 32.11 21.00 -10.11
C GLY A 453 31.03 22.03 -9.83
N LEU A 454 30.03 21.72 -8.99
CA LEU A 454 28.98 22.65 -8.61
C LEU A 454 29.58 23.75 -7.71
N ALA A 455 29.36 25.01 -8.09
CA ALA A 455 29.82 26.15 -7.32
C ALA A 455 29.24 26.18 -5.90
N ALA A 456 30.03 26.62 -4.93
CA ALA A 456 29.61 26.75 -3.54
C ALA A 456 28.66 27.95 -3.29
N LYS A 457 28.47 28.82 -4.27
CA LYS A 457 27.66 30.03 -4.14
C LYS A 457 27.03 30.41 -5.48
N GLN A 458 25.85 31.01 -5.43
CA GLN A 458 25.21 31.63 -6.59
C GLN A 458 26.10 32.73 -7.18
N ALA A 459 26.08 32.87 -8.50
CA ALA A 459 26.69 34.01 -9.18
C ALA A 459 25.98 35.31 -8.75
N SER A 460 26.77 36.36 -8.52
CA SER A 460 26.22 37.68 -8.21
C SER A 460 25.54 38.30 -9.43
N GLU A 461 24.44 39.00 -9.21
CA GLU A 461 23.71 39.70 -10.26
C GLU A 461 23.61 41.19 -9.91
N GLU A 462 23.71 42.03 -10.93
CA GLU A 462 23.50 43.47 -10.80
C GLU A 462 22.28 43.87 -11.61
N ALA A 463 21.28 44.42 -10.93
CA ALA A 463 20.06 44.89 -11.55
C ALA A 463 19.98 46.41 -11.48
N LYS A 464 19.77 47.05 -12.64
CA LYS A 464 19.53 48.49 -12.71
C LYS A 464 18.05 48.77 -12.50
N ILE A 465 17.70 49.32 -11.34
CA ILE A 465 16.31 49.59 -10.95
C ILE A 465 16.00 51.07 -11.11
N ARG A 466 14.90 51.36 -11.83
CA ARG A 466 14.36 52.72 -11.96
C ARG A 466 13.63 53.14 -10.69
N GLY A 467 14.02 54.26 -10.13
CA GLY A 467 13.40 54.92 -8.98
C GLY A 467 12.46 56.05 -9.38
N PRO A 468 12.13 56.97 -8.45
CA PRO A 468 11.25 58.11 -8.72
C PRO A 468 11.85 59.09 -9.76
N PRO A 469 11.02 59.96 -10.39
CA PRO A 469 11.52 61.05 -11.22
C PRO A 469 12.53 61.91 -10.43
N ALA A 470 13.59 62.39 -11.08
CA ALA A 470 14.65 63.16 -10.43
C ALA A 470 14.11 64.40 -9.68
N LYS A 471 13.06 65.04 -10.22
CA LYS A 471 12.34 66.16 -9.59
C LYS A 471 11.63 65.81 -8.28
N GLN A 472 11.32 64.53 -8.06
CA GLN A 472 10.74 64.03 -6.82
C GLN A 472 11.79 63.40 -5.90
N ALA A 473 12.95 63.01 -6.46
CA ALA A 473 14.05 62.39 -5.74
C ALA A 473 14.95 63.42 -5.03
N PHE A 474 15.07 64.63 -5.57
CA PHE A 474 15.88 65.70 -5.01
C PHE A 474 15.06 66.98 -4.80
N SER A 475 15.31 67.66 -3.69
CA SER A 475 14.74 68.97 -3.37
C SER A 475 15.39 70.08 -4.24
N ALA A 476 14.82 71.28 -4.22
CA ALA A 476 15.32 72.42 -5.01
C ALA A 476 16.76 72.86 -4.66
N ASP A 477 17.23 72.50 -3.45
CA ASP A 477 18.59 72.71 -2.94
C ASP A 477 19.55 71.54 -3.27
N GLY A 478 19.07 70.50 -3.95
CA GLY A 478 19.83 69.31 -4.28
C GLY A 478 19.86 68.24 -3.19
N SER A 479 19.20 68.45 -2.05
CA SER A 479 19.15 67.49 -0.95
C SER A 479 18.26 66.27 -1.28
N PRO A 480 18.60 65.05 -0.81
CA PRO A 480 17.75 63.87 -0.97
C PRO A 480 16.36 64.06 -0.36
N THR A 481 15.30 63.68 -1.07
CA THR A 481 13.94 63.69 -0.50
C THR A 481 13.63 62.38 0.21
N LYS A 482 12.56 62.36 1.01
CA LYS A 482 12.00 61.12 1.59
C LYS A 482 11.66 60.05 0.54
N ALA A 483 11.34 60.46 -0.69
CA ALA A 483 11.06 59.54 -1.79
C ALA A 483 12.34 58.82 -2.26
N LEU A 484 13.46 59.55 -2.36
CA LEU A 484 14.76 58.96 -2.67
C LEU A 484 15.28 58.09 -1.53
N GLU A 485 15.18 58.55 -0.29
CA GLU A 485 15.58 57.76 0.89
C GLU A 485 14.76 56.46 1.02
N GLY A 486 13.45 56.53 0.78
CA GLY A 486 12.58 55.36 0.79
C GLY A 486 12.93 54.38 -0.33
N PHE A 487 13.25 54.88 -1.53
CA PHE A 487 13.73 54.07 -2.64
C PHE A 487 15.07 53.40 -2.32
N CYS A 488 16.05 54.14 -1.78
CA CYS A 488 17.37 53.60 -1.45
C CYS A 488 17.27 52.53 -0.35
N ARG A 489 16.49 52.80 0.71
CA ARG A 489 16.26 51.85 1.81
C ARG A 489 15.58 50.56 1.35
N LYS A 490 14.57 50.67 0.47
CA LYS A 490 13.87 49.50 -0.10
C LYS A 490 14.82 48.59 -0.87
N ASN A 491 15.79 49.18 -1.56
CA ASN A 491 16.71 48.46 -2.44
C ASN A 491 18.09 48.18 -1.81
N GLY A 492 18.31 48.58 -0.55
CA GLY A 492 19.56 48.34 0.17
C GLY A 492 20.78 49.07 -0.41
N VAL A 493 20.58 50.20 -1.08
CA VAL A 493 21.64 50.98 -1.75
C VAL A 493 21.86 52.33 -1.07
N ASP A 494 23.07 52.89 -1.19
CA ASP A 494 23.38 54.23 -0.67
C ASP A 494 22.81 55.31 -1.60
N VAL A 495 22.31 56.41 -1.04
CA VAL A 495 21.85 57.59 -1.81
C VAL A 495 22.97 58.14 -2.70
N ALA A 496 24.23 58.04 -2.29
CA ALA A 496 25.37 58.46 -3.10
C ALA A 496 25.60 57.58 -4.34
N SER A 497 25.02 56.38 -4.39
CA SER A 497 25.24 55.42 -5.48
C SER A 497 24.21 55.51 -6.62
N VAL A 498 23.22 56.42 -6.50
CA VAL A 498 22.17 56.58 -7.53
C VAL A 498 22.62 57.46 -8.69
N THR A 499 22.28 57.06 -9.91
CA THR A 499 22.53 57.84 -11.13
C THR A 499 21.24 58.50 -11.61
N ARG A 500 21.34 59.60 -12.37
CA ARG A 500 20.19 60.25 -13.02
C ARG A 500 20.27 60.01 -14.52
N GLU A 501 19.18 59.52 -15.10
CA GLU A 501 19.14 59.23 -16.53
C GLU A 501 17.77 59.60 -17.12
N VAL A 502 17.80 60.07 -18.37
CA VAL A 502 16.60 60.47 -19.11
C VAL A 502 16.03 59.26 -19.83
N ASP A 503 14.74 58.98 -19.63
CA ASP A 503 14.05 57.90 -20.34
C ASP A 503 13.75 58.27 -21.80
N GLY A 504 13.28 57.29 -22.59
CA GLY A 504 12.92 57.49 -24.00
C GLY A 504 11.77 58.48 -24.25
N LYS A 505 11.17 59.05 -23.20
CA LYS A 505 10.11 60.08 -23.26
C LYS A 505 10.58 61.44 -22.73
N GLY A 506 11.87 61.61 -22.46
CA GLY A 506 12.46 62.87 -22.01
C GLY A 506 12.29 63.14 -20.51
N VAL A 507 11.88 62.16 -19.71
CA VAL A 507 11.72 62.31 -18.26
C VAL A 507 12.96 61.77 -17.54
N GLU A 508 13.58 62.59 -16.70
CA GLU A 508 14.74 62.20 -15.89
C GLU A 508 14.29 61.42 -14.65
N TYR A 509 14.82 60.22 -14.47
CA TYR A 509 14.60 59.34 -13.32
C TYR A 509 15.91 59.07 -12.59
N VAL A 510 15.83 58.76 -11.30
CA VAL A 510 16.96 58.13 -10.60
C VAL A 510 17.01 56.65 -10.90
N TYR A 511 18.21 56.08 -11.00
CA TYR A 511 18.45 54.66 -11.14
C TYR A 511 19.44 54.23 -10.06
N ALA A 512 19.27 53.02 -9.54
CA ALA A 512 20.25 52.39 -8.67
C ALA A 512 20.68 51.05 -9.27
N VAL A 513 21.97 50.73 -9.14
CA VAL A 513 22.46 49.38 -9.39
C VAL A 513 22.38 48.61 -8.08
N VAL A 514 21.46 47.66 -8.00
CA VAL A 514 21.30 46.78 -6.85
C VAL A 514 22.11 45.53 -7.11
N ARG A 515 23.06 45.24 -6.21
CA ARG A 515 23.89 44.03 -6.28
C ARG A 515 23.32 42.96 -5.36
N ASP A 516 22.90 41.85 -5.95
CA ASP A 516 22.59 40.63 -5.22
C ASP A 516 23.88 39.80 -5.09
N ALA A 517 24.39 39.69 -3.87
CA ALA A 517 25.62 38.96 -3.59
C ALA A 517 25.47 37.43 -3.72
N GLY A 518 24.24 36.93 -3.88
CA GLY A 518 23.93 35.51 -3.94
C GLY A 518 24.03 34.80 -2.59
N ARG A 519 23.32 33.67 -2.46
CA ARG A 519 23.35 32.78 -1.28
C ARG A 519 24.29 31.60 -1.49
N ALA A 520 24.65 30.91 -0.40
CA ALA A 520 25.43 29.68 -0.49
C ALA A 520 24.62 28.59 -1.19
N ALA A 521 25.29 27.76 -2.01
CA ALA A 521 24.64 26.69 -2.77
C ALA A 521 23.89 25.72 -1.86
N VAL A 522 24.51 25.34 -0.73
CA VAL A 522 23.91 24.44 0.27
C VAL A 522 22.59 24.98 0.83
N GLU A 523 22.43 26.29 0.96
CA GLU A 523 21.18 26.90 1.45
C GLU A 523 20.09 26.84 0.38
N VAL A 524 20.38 27.34 -0.82
CA VAL A 524 19.39 27.44 -1.89
C VAL A 524 18.97 26.08 -2.43
N LEU A 525 19.88 25.10 -2.44
CA LEU A 525 19.55 23.72 -2.79
C LEU A 525 18.69 23.07 -1.70
N THR A 526 19.04 23.25 -0.42
CA THR A 526 18.22 22.71 0.69
C THR A 526 16.77 23.22 0.61
N ASP A 527 16.58 24.49 0.23
CA ASP A 527 15.25 25.08 0.05
C ASP A 527 14.46 24.45 -1.12
N GLU A 528 15.14 24.11 -2.23
CA GLU A 528 14.48 23.70 -3.49
C GLU A 528 14.39 22.18 -3.68
N LEU A 529 15.19 21.38 -2.97
CA LEU A 529 15.20 19.93 -3.08
C LEU A 529 13.84 19.26 -2.82
N PRO A 530 13.02 19.68 -1.83
CA PRO A 530 11.68 19.13 -1.66
C PRO A 530 10.79 19.32 -2.90
N ALA A 531 10.90 20.47 -3.58
CA ALA A 531 10.15 20.75 -4.79
C ALA A 531 10.68 19.97 -6.01
N LEU A 532 11.99 19.73 -6.08
CA LEU A 532 12.59 18.90 -7.12
C LEU A 532 12.08 17.45 -7.02
N VAL A 533 12.18 16.84 -5.83
CA VAL A 533 11.75 15.45 -5.60
C VAL A 533 10.24 15.33 -5.73
N GLY A 534 9.48 16.26 -5.14
CA GLY A 534 8.02 16.26 -5.22
C GLY A 534 7.45 16.67 -6.58
N GLY A 535 8.29 17.20 -7.47
CA GLY A 535 7.93 17.50 -8.84
C GLY A 535 7.96 16.29 -9.78
N LEU A 536 8.49 15.14 -9.33
CA LEU A 536 8.49 13.91 -10.11
C LEU A 536 7.08 13.36 -10.28
N SER A 537 6.75 12.96 -11.51
CA SER A 537 5.42 12.47 -11.88
C SER A 537 5.49 11.07 -12.48
N PHE A 538 4.47 10.26 -12.19
CA PHE A 538 4.39 8.85 -12.55
C PHE A 538 2.99 8.52 -13.10
N LYS A 539 2.87 7.41 -13.84
CA LYS A 539 1.57 6.96 -14.38
C LYS A 539 0.60 6.59 -13.26
N LYS A 540 1.11 5.94 -12.22
CA LYS A 540 0.39 5.63 -10.98
C LYS A 540 1.28 5.99 -9.79
N SER A 541 0.64 6.49 -8.74
CA SER A 541 1.30 6.84 -7.48
C SER A 541 0.50 6.33 -6.30
N MET A 542 1.15 6.16 -5.18
CA MET A 542 0.57 5.69 -3.92
C MET A 542 1.04 6.50 -2.74
N ARG A 543 0.24 6.50 -1.69
CA ARG A 543 0.61 6.93 -0.34
C ARG A 543 1.12 5.71 0.44
N TRP A 544 2.08 5.90 1.34
CA TRP A 544 2.62 4.81 2.16
C TRP A 544 2.69 5.11 3.66
N ASN A 545 3.02 6.33 4.09
CA ASN A 545 3.34 6.63 5.50
C ASN A 545 2.50 7.73 6.15
N GLY A 546 1.26 7.94 5.69
CA GLY A 546 0.30 8.86 6.31
C GLY A 546 0.57 10.36 6.12
N HIS A 547 1.71 10.77 5.55
CA HIS A 547 2.05 12.18 5.29
C HIS A 547 1.27 12.82 4.11
N GLY A 548 0.44 12.03 3.41
CA GLY A 548 -0.33 12.50 2.26
C GLY A 548 0.49 12.68 0.97
N VAL A 549 1.81 12.51 1.04
CA VAL A 549 2.68 12.50 -0.14
C VAL A 549 2.45 11.24 -0.97
N SER A 550 2.47 11.41 -2.28
CA SER A 550 2.36 10.32 -3.25
C SER A 550 3.65 10.16 -4.04
N PHE A 551 4.09 8.92 -4.24
CA PHE A 551 5.22 8.56 -5.08
C PHE A 551 4.92 7.24 -5.81
N SER A 552 5.73 6.84 -6.80
CA SER A 552 5.49 5.56 -7.50
C SER A 552 5.50 4.37 -6.54
N ARG A 553 6.46 4.32 -5.61
CA ARG A 553 6.60 3.32 -4.55
C ARG A 553 7.07 3.96 -3.24
N PRO A 554 6.94 3.28 -2.08
CA PRO A 554 7.36 3.84 -0.80
C PRO A 554 8.81 4.31 -0.84
N MET A 555 9.02 5.57 -0.47
CA MET A 555 10.36 6.11 -0.29
C MET A 555 10.89 5.65 1.07
N ARG A 556 12.15 5.21 1.09
CA ARG A 556 12.81 4.67 2.29
C ARG A 556 13.90 5.59 2.82
N TRP A 557 14.62 6.30 1.95
CA TRP A 557 15.65 7.25 2.38
C TRP A 557 15.91 8.36 1.36
N LEU A 558 16.56 9.42 1.84
CA LEU A 558 16.97 10.59 1.07
C LEU A 558 18.40 10.97 1.47
N LEU A 559 19.22 11.31 0.48
CA LEU A 559 20.57 11.84 0.69
C LEU A 559 20.80 13.03 -0.23
N ALA A 560 21.38 14.11 0.30
CA ALA A 560 21.92 15.19 -0.51
C ALA A 560 23.23 15.70 0.08
N LEU A 561 24.26 15.80 -0.76
CA LEU A 561 25.61 16.23 -0.39
C LEU A 561 26.14 17.27 -1.37
N HIS A 562 26.89 18.26 -0.89
CA HIS A 562 27.76 19.11 -1.70
C HIS A 562 29.18 18.98 -1.16
N GLY A 563 30.01 18.22 -1.86
CA GLY A 563 31.27 17.70 -1.34
C GLY A 563 31.04 16.81 -0.12
N ASP A 564 31.58 17.24 1.01
CA ASP A 564 31.48 16.64 2.35
C ASP A 564 30.34 17.25 3.19
N THR A 565 29.61 18.23 2.66
CA THR A 565 28.58 18.95 3.39
C THR A 565 27.20 18.35 3.12
N VAL A 566 26.51 17.91 4.17
CA VAL A 566 25.12 17.41 4.09
C VAL A 566 24.15 18.57 3.88
N LEU A 567 23.19 18.38 2.99
CA LEU A 567 22.06 19.29 2.77
C LEU A 567 20.81 18.71 3.43
N PRO A 568 20.45 19.17 4.64
CA PRO A 568 19.34 18.61 5.39
C PRO A 568 17.99 19.11 4.88
N PHE A 569 17.34 18.35 4.00
CA PHE A 569 15.97 18.64 3.53
C PHE A 569 14.97 17.60 4.03
N VAL A 570 13.67 17.88 3.89
CA VAL A 570 12.60 16.96 4.27
C VAL A 570 11.64 16.79 3.10
N TYR A 571 11.28 15.54 2.81
CA TYR A 571 10.20 15.23 1.87
C TYR A 571 9.50 13.93 2.26
N GLY A 572 8.16 13.91 2.21
CA GLY A 572 7.37 12.72 2.52
C GLY A 572 7.63 12.12 3.90
N GLY A 573 7.94 12.94 4.91
CA GLY A 573 8.27 12.47 6.26
C GLY A 573 9.72 11.99 6.45
N LEU A 574 10.50 11.91 5.38
CA LEU A 574 11.90 11.49 5.42
C LEU A 574 12.82 12.69 5.58
N LYS A 575 13.85 12.55 6.44
CA LYS A 575 14.95 13.51 6.54
C LYS A 575 16.05 13.13 5.57
N GLY A 576 16.44 14.05 4.70
CA GLY A 576 17.62 13.98 3.86
C GLY A 576 18.89 14.14 4.70
N ALA A 577 19.37 13.05 5.29
CA ALA A 577 20.64 13.00 6.04
C ALA A 577 21.10 11.57 6.32
N VAL A 578 20.41 10.55 5.81
CA VAL A 578 20.61 9.19 6.33
C VAL A 578 21.85 8.56 5.68
N LEU A 579 23.01 8.86 6.25
CA LEU A 579 24.13 7.93 6.29
C LEU A 579 23.68 6.80 7.22
N PHE A 580 23.13 5.71 6.67
CA PHE A 580 22.94 4.51 7.48
C PHE A 580 24.32 4.00 7.91
N GLU A 581 24.58 4.06 9.21
CA GLU A 581 25.49 3.13 9.88
C GLU A 581 24.92 1.72 9.67
N HIS A 582 25.31 1.04 8.59
CA HIS A 582 25.58 -0.39 8.54
C HIS A 582 26.06 -0.73 7.12
N GLY A 583 27.23 -1.38 7.07
CA GLY A 583 28.04 -1.49 5.87
C GLY A 583 27.45 -2.35 4.76
N THR A 584 28.01 -2.09 3.58
CA THR A 584 28.01 -2.90 2.34
C THR A 584 26.81 -2.72 1.41
N ILE A 585 27.08 -1.91 0.38
CA ILE A 585 26.61 -1.89 -1.03
C ILE A 585 25.12 -2.14 -1.29
#